data_AF-A0A3D8SPG1-F1
#
_entry.id   AF-A0A3D8SPG1-F1
#
_cell.length_a   1.000
_cell.length_b   1.000
_cell.length_c   1.000
_cell.angle_alpha   90.00
_cell.angle_beta   90.00
_cell.angle_gamma   90.00
#
_symmetry.space_group_name_H-M   'P 1'
#
loop_
_entity.id
_entity.type
_entity.pdbx_description
1 polymer ?
#
loop_
_entity_poly.entity_id
_entity_poly.type
_entity_poly.pdbx_seq_one_letter_code
_entity_poly.pdbx_strand_id
1 'polypeptide(L)'
;MNLARSQEQDTSSATGLPVCIAASKVDGLVLTLTPNSHNYNYRSAVLFGHATLVTSVEEKLWAMELITNSVVPGRWPETRLPPNAGEMASTQIVRVRIESGSAKVREGVPNDEKGDLEDVGVTARVWTGVVPLYEQFGEPVPGPYNEVVEVPEHVRSYVREVNAASKEYAELAARKDAPVKKAE
;
A
#
# COMPACT_ATOMS: atom_id res chain seq x y z
N MET A 1 10.30 12.54 18.71
CA MET A 1 9.34 12.69 19.83
C MET A 1 9.32 11.40 20.62
N ASN A 2 9.95 11.37 21.78
CA ASN A 2 9.96 10.20 22.68
C ASN A 2 8.67 10.20 23.50
N LEU A 3 7.79 9.22 23.27
CA LEU A 3 6.50 9.06 23.97
C LEU A 3 6.62 8.30 25.30
N ALA A 4 7.83 8.16 25.85
CA ALA A 4 8.08 7.32 27.02
C ALA A 4 7.81 7.98 28.38
N ARG A 5 7.31 9.23 28.44
CA ARG A 5 7.01 9.88 29.73
C ARG A 5 5.80 10.81 29.67
N SER A 6 4.66 10.25 30.01
CA SER A 6 3.59 10.93 30.76
C SER A 6 2.60 9.86 31.22
N GLN A 7 2.84 9.31 32.42
CA GLN A 7 1.78 8.65 33.17
C GLN A 7 0.91 9.75 33.78
N GLU A 8 -0.10 10.19 33.04
CA GLU A 8 -1.28 10.80 33.62
C GLU A 8 -2.49 9.98 33.18
N GLN A 9 -3.18 9.48 34.19
CA GLN A 9 -4.16 8.44 34.15
C GLN A 9 -5.51 9.06 33.78
N ASP A 10 -5.78 9.22 32.48
CA ASP A 10 -7.13 9.56 31.99
C ASP A 10 -7.94 8.26 31.89
N THR A 11 -8.77 8.03 32.91
CA THR A 11 -9.55 6.80 33.12
C THR A 11 -10.88 6.78 32.36
N SER A 12 -11.00 7.49 31.24
CA SER A 12 -12.27 7.68 30.54
C SER A 12 -12.44 6.99 29.17
N SER A 13 -11.55 6.07 28.75
CA SER A 13 -11.95 4.93 27.90
C SER A 13 -10.87 3.84 27.80
N ALA A 14 -11.27 2.59 28.03
CA ALA A 14 -10.41 1.41 27.95
C ALA A 14 -10.02 1.02 26.49
N THR A 15 -10.00 1.95 25.54
CA THR A 15 -10.00 1.63 24.10
C THR A 15 -8.67 1.83 23.39
N GLY A 16 -7.69 2.56 23.94
CA GLY A 16 -6.39 2.85 23.30
C GLY A 16 -6.35 4.23 22.63
N LEU A 17 -5.25 4.60 21.96
CA LEU A 17 -5.12 5.88 21.25
C LEU A 17 -5.90 5.83 19.93
N PRO A 18 -6.91 6.69 19.68
CA PRO A 18 -7.61 6.70 18.40
C PRO A 18 -6.65 7.05 17.25
N VAL A 19 -6.70 6.27 16.18
CA VAL A 19 -5.87 6.41 14.99
C VAL A 19 -6.69 6.29 13.70
N CYS A 20 -6.21 6.96 12.66
CA CYS A 20 -6.67 6.82 11.28
C CYS A 20 -5.49 6.35 10.43
N ILE A 21 -5.65 5.22 9.73
CA ILE A 21 -4.64 4.65 8.84
C ILE A 21 -5.16 4.77 7.42
N ALA A 22 -4.47 5.51 6.58
CA ALA A 22 -4.80 5.67 5.17
C ALA A 22 -3.70 5.06 4.30
N ALA A 23 -4.10 4.26 3.30
CA ALA A 23 -3.22 3.71 2.29
C ALA A 23 -3.82 3.95 0.90
N SER A 24 -2.99 4.26 -0.08
CA SER A 24 -3.41 4.50 -1.46
C SER A 24 -2.36 3.99 -2.44
N LYS A 25 -2.81 3.44 -3.56
CA LYS A 25 -1.97 2.99 -4.67
C LYS A 25 -2.59 3.45 -5.99
N VAL A 26 -1.79 4.14 -6.79
CA VAL A 26 -2.16 4.56 -8.14
C VAL A 26 -1.80 3.42 -9.09
N ASP A 27 -2.75 3.08 -9.96
CA ASP A 27 -2.67 1.99 -10.93
C ASP A 27 -2.76 2.50 -12.39
N GLY A 28 -3.03 3.80 -12.61
CA GLY A 28 -2.98 4.41 -13.93
C GLY A 28 -3.47 5.86 -13.99
N LEU A 29 -3.07 6.58 -15.04
CA LEU A 29 -3.55 7.93 -15.36
C LEU A 29 -4.67 7.82 -16.38
N VAL A 30 -5.85 8.35 -16.06
CA VAL A 30 -6.99 8.38 -16.98
C VAL A 30 -7.10 9.76 -17.58
N LEU A 31 -6.72 9.87 -18.85
CA LEU A 31 -6.71 11.09 -19.63
C LEU A 31 -7.98 11.12 -20.50
N THR A 32 -8.68 12.24 -20.46
CA THR A 32 -10.03 12.43 -20.98
C THR A 32 -10.07 13.61 -21.95
N LEU A 33 -11.22 13.91 -22.57
CA LEU A 33 -11.34 14.99 -23.56
C LEU A 33 -11.28 16.39 -22.94
N THR A 34 -11.63 16.53 -21.66
CA THR A 34 -11.77 17.82 -20.99
C THR A 34 -10.90 17.94 -19.72
N PRO A 35 -10.40 19.15 -19.38
CA PRO A 35 -9.49 19.32 -18.24
C PRO A 35 -10.06 18.91 -16.88
N ASN A 36 -11.39 18.92 -16.73
CA ASN A 36 -12.09 18.64 -15.48
C ASN A 36 -12.44 17.16 -15.27
N SER A 37 -12.31 16.32 -16.30
CA SER A 37 -12.72 14.90 -16.24
C SER A 37 -11.54 13.93 -16.10
N HIS A 38 -10.30 14.42 -16.12
CA HIS A 38 -9.10 13.61 -15.86
C HIS A 38 -9.17 12.92 -14.49
N ASN A 39 -8.61 11.71 -14.40
CA ASN A 39 -8.70 10.91 -13.19
C ASN A 39 -7.53 9.91 -13.07
N TYR A 40 -7.62 9.04 -12.07
CA TYR A 40 -6.67 7.96 -11.82
C TYR A 40 -7.40 6.64 -11.72
N ASN A 41 -6.79 5.56 -12.19
CA ASN A 41 -7.10 4.25 -11.66
C ASN A 41 -6.33 4.11 -10.35
N TYR A 42 -7.00 3.72 -9.28
CA TYR A 42 -6.41 3.63 -7.95
C TYR A 42 -7.20 2.70 -7.03
N ARG A 43 -6.53 2.27 -5.97
CA ARG A 43 -7.10 1.61 -4.81
C ARG A 43 -6.70 2.38 -3.56
N SER A 44 -7.64 2.59 -2.66
CA SER A 44 -7.38 3.22 -1.36
C SER A 44 -8.20 2.58 -0.27
N ALA A 45 -7.66 2.55 0.94
CA ALA A 45 -8.38 2.18 2.15
C ALA A 45 -8.08 3.18 3.27
N VAL A 46 -9.10 3.46 4.06
CA VAL A 46 -9.01 4.24 5.30
C VAL A 46 -9.58 3.39 6.42
N LEU A 47 -8.80 3.17 7.47
CA LEU A 47 -9.17 2.38 8.64
C LEU A 47 -9.15 3.28 9.87
N PHE A 48 -10.23 3.27 10.64
CA PHE A 48 -10.32 3.92 11.94
C PHE A 48 -10.25 2.86 13.03
N GLY A 49 -9.52 3.16 14.08
CA GLY A 49 -9.34 2.21 15.18
C GLY A 49 -8.60 2.82 16.35
N HIS A 50 -8.15 1.94 17.23
CA HIS A 50 -7.43 2.35 18.42
C HIS A 50 -6.12 1.57 18.59
N ALA A 51 -5.03 2.31 18.78
CA ALA A 51 -3.67 1.85 18.93
C ALA A 51 -3.33 1.57 20.41
N THR A 52 -2.67 0.45 20.67
CA THR A 52 -2.09 0.12 21.98
C THR A 52 -0.68 -0.42 21.82
N LEU A 53 0.18 -0.18 22.81
CA LEU A 53 1.53 -0.76 22.82
C LEU A 53 1.46 -2.27 23.08
N VAL A 54 2.26 -3.02 22.33
CA VAL A 54 2.54 -4.43 22.62
C VAL A 54 3.59 -4.49 23.72
N THR A 55 3.23 -5.10 24.85
CA THR A 55 4.09 -5.16 26.06
C THR A 55 4.58 -6.56 26.40
N SER A 56 3.87 -7.62 25.99
CA SER A 56 4.36 -8.99 26.11
C SER A 56 5.57 -9.20 25.22
N VAL A 57 6.58 -9.89 25.76
CA VAL A 57 7.80 -10.23 25.01
C VAL A 57 7.46 -11.20 23.88
N GLU A 58 6.58 -12.16 24.15
CA GLU A 58 6.13 -13.19 23.21
C GLU A 58 5.32 -12.56 22.06
N GLU A 59 4.35 -11.70 22.37
CA GLU A 59 3.57 -10.96 21.36
C GLU A 59 4.48 -10.03 20.54
N LYS A 60 5.47 -9.41 21.17
CA LYS A 60 6.45 -8.56 20.49
C LYS A 60 7.32 -9.36 19.51
N LEU A 61 7.84 -10.52 19.91
CA LEU A 61 8.61 -11.40 19.02
C LEU A 61 7.77 -11.89 17.84
N TRP A 62 6.53 -12.33 18.11
CA TRP A 62 5.59 -12.72 17.06
C TRP A 62 5.31 -11.58 16.08
N ALA A 63 5.08 -10.36 16.58
CA ALA A 63 4.85 -9.20 15.74
C ALA A 63 6.11 -8.78 14.96
N MET A 64 7.30 -8.89 15.55
CA MET A 64 8.57 -8.64 14.85
C MET A 64 8.77 -9.61 13.68
N GLU A 65 8.41 -10.89 13.85
CA GLU A 65 8.43 -11.88 12.78
C GLU A 65 7.50 -11.47 11.63
N LEU A 66 6.25 -11.14 11.93
CA LEU A 66 5.27 -10.70 10.91
C LEU A 66 5.72 -9.44 10.18
N ILE A 67 6.21 -8.43 10.90
CA ILE A 67 6.70 -7.18 10.32
C ILE A 67 7.91 -7.45 9.44
N THR A 68 8.86 -8.27 9.89
CA THR A 68 10.05 -8.61 9.09
C THR A 68 9.67 -9.36 7.81
N ASN A 69 8.73 -10.31 7.90
CA ASN A 69 8.22 -11.05 6.74
C ASN A 69 7.33 -10.19 5.82
N SER A 70 6.83 -9.03 6.27
CA SER A 70 6.14 -8.07 5.40
C SER A 70 7.08 -7.28 4.49
N VAL A 71 8.39 -7.22 4.81
CA VAL A 71 9.40 -6.60 3.94
C VAL A 71 9.67 -7.51 2.74
N VAL A 72 9.97 -8.78 3.01
CA VAL A 72 10.04 -9.86 2.02
C VAL A 72 9.55 -11.15 2.72
N PRO A 73 8.61 -11.91 2.14
CA PRO A 73 8.13 -13.15 2.73
C PRO A 73 9.28 -14.15 2.99
N GLY A 74 9.29 -14.75 4.18
CA GLY A 74 10.35 -15.68 4.59
C GLY A 74 11.66 -15.00 5.03
N ARG A 75 11.69 -13.67 5.16
CA ARG A 75 12.90 -12.95 5.56
C ARG A 75 13.33 -13.22 6.99
N TRP A 76 12.40 -13.37 7.93
CA TRP A 76 12.70 -13.54 9.36
C TRP A 76 13.70 -14.67 9.67
N PRO A 77 13.49 -15.94 9.23
CA PRO A 77 14.44 -17.02 9.48
C PRO A 77 15.80 -16.83 8.79
N GLU A 78 15.88 -15.95 7.79
CA GLU A 78 17.08 -15.61 7.02
C GLU A 78 17.83 -14.40 7.61
N THR A 79 17.62 -14.13 8.90
CA THR A 79 18.32 -13.11 9.69
C THR A 79 18.96 -13.71 10.94
N ARG A 80 19.77 -12.93 11.67
CA ARG A 80 20.33 -13.34 12.96
C ARG A 80 19.22 -13.39 14.01
N LEU A 81 18.93 -14.59 14.50
CA LEU A 81 17.94 -14.82 15.56
C LEU A 81 18.58 -15.34 16.86
N PRO A 82 17.97 -15.10 18.03
CA PRO A 82 16.85 -14.17 18.26
C PRO A 82 17.31 -12.70 18.25
N PRO A 83 16.38 -11.72 18.19
CA PRO A 83 16.73 -10.33 18.46
C PRO A 83 17.45 -10.19 19.81
N ASN A 84 18.48 -9.36 19.86
CA ASN A 84 19.26 -9.14 21.08
C ASN A 84 18.54 -8.17 22.03
N ALA A 85 19.03 -8.06 23.26
CA ALA A 85 18.40 -7.23 24.29
C ALA A 85 18.30 -5.74 23.90
N GLY A 86 19.28 -5.21 23.16
CA GLY A 86 19.26 -3.83 22.69
C GLY A 86 18.19 -3.59 21.61
N GLU A 87 18.05 -4.50 20.66
CA GLU A 87 16.98 -4.49 19.65
C GLU A 87 15.60 -4.59 20.33
N MET A 88 15.45 -5.52 21.28
CA MET A 88 14.20 -5.68 22.04
C MET A 88 13.85 -4.45 22.88
N ALA A 89 14.83 -3.72 23.41
CA ALA A 89 14.58 -2.52 24.21
C ALA A 89 14.28 -1.27 23.34
N SER A 90 14.86 -1.19 22.14
CA SER A 90 14.77 0.00 21.28
C SER A 90 13.57 0.00 20.33
N THR A 91 13.04 -1.17 19.97
CA THR A 91 11.87 -1.27 19.08
C THR A 91 10.58 -1.25 19.88
N GLN A 92 9.63 -0.38 19.54
CA GLN A 92 8.27 -0.42 20.10
C GLN A 92 7.28 -0.88 19.02
N ILE A 93 6.38 -1.79 19.37
CA ILE A 93 5.34 -2.28 18.45
C ILE A 93 3.99 -1.79 18.94
N VAL A 94 3.20 -1.31 17.98
CA VAL A 94 1.83 -0.85 18.21
C VAL A 94 0.89 -1.80 17.51
N ARG A 95 -0.10 -2.32 18.24
CA ARG A 95 -1.23 -3.05 17.67
C ARG A 95 -2.41 -2.11 17.53
N VAL A 96 -3.11 -2.19 16.42
CA VAL A 96 -4.30 -1.37 16.16
C VAL A 96 -5.51 -2.27 16.04
N ARG A 97 -6.48 -2.09 16.94
CA ARG A 97 -7.81 -2.71 16.79
C ARG A 97 -8.60 -1.85 15.83
N ILE A 98 -8.89 -2.39 14.64
CA ILE A 98 -9.73 -1.75 13.64
C ILE A 98 -11.17 -1.76 14.13
N GLU A 99 -11.85 -0.61 14.03
CA GLU A 99 -13.24 -0.43 14.41
C GLU A 99 -14.14 -0.25 13.20
N SER A 100 -13.69 0.54 12.24
CA SER A 100 -14.38 0.72 10.97
C SER A 100 -13.38 0.99 9.86
N GLY A 101 -13.84 0.85 8.62
CA GLY A 101 -13.02 1.16 7.46
C GLY A 101 -13.87 1.42 6.23
N SER A 102 -13.29 2.16 5.29
CA SER A 102 -13.82 2.31 3.96
C SER A 102 -12.72 2.03 2.94
N ALA A 103 -13.11 1.53 1.78
CA ALA A 103 -12.22 1.34 0.66
C ALA A 103 -12.87 1.91 -0.59
N LYS A 104 -12.03 2.39 -1.51
CA LYS A 104 -12.45 2.88 -2.81
C LYS A 104 -11.51 2.32 -3.86
N VAL A 105 -12.12 1.79 -4.91
CA VAL A 105 -11.42 1.31 -6.10
C VAL A 105 -12.00 2.06 -7.27
N ARG A 106 -11.13 2.65 -8.08
CA ARG A 106 -11.49 3.19 -9.39
C ARG A 106 -10.62 2.49 -10.42
N GLU A 107 -11.27 1.92 -11.40
CA GLU A 107 -10.64 1.26 -12.54
C GLU A 107 -11.40 1.64 -13.81
N GLY A 108 -10.83 1.32 -14.96
CA GLY A 108 -11.47 1.43 -16.26
C GLY A 108 -11.02 2.62 -17.10
N VAL A 109 -11.60 2.68 -18.29
CA VAL A 109 -11.32 3.67 -19.33
C VAL A 109 -11.94 5.05 -19.03
N PRO A 110 -11.55 6.10 -19.78
CA PRO A 110 -12.23 7.40 -19.77
C PRO A 110 -13.76 7.31 -19.94
N ASN A 111 -14.47 8.27 -19.34
CA ASN A 111 -15.91 8.42 -19.48
C ASN A 111 -16.24 9.91 -19.60
N ASP A 112 -16.21 10.41 -20.84
CA ASP A 112 -16.46 11.80 -21.18
C ASP A 112 -17.96 12.09 -21.34
N GLU A 113 -18.36 13.36 -21.24
CA GLU A 113 -19.76 13.76 -21.42
C GLU A 113 -20.19 13.62 -22.88
N LYS A 114 -21.49 13.35 -23.10
CA LYS A 114 -22.04 13.12 -24.43
C LYS A 114 -21.75 14.27 -25.41
N GLY A 115 -21.84 15.52 -24.94
CA GLY A 115 -21.57 16.69 -25.77
C GLY A 115 -20.11 16.74 -26.28
N ASP A 116 -19.15 16.37 -25.44
CA ASP A 116 -17.72 16.34 -25.81
C ASP A 116 -17.43 15.18 -26.78
N LEU A 117 -18.11 14.04 -26.60
CA LEU A 117 -18.00 12.87 -27.50
C LEU A 117 -18.57 13.15 -28.90
N GLU A 118 -19.59 13.99 -29.02
CA GLU A 118 -20.21 14.37 -30.30
C GLU A 118 -19.46 15.51 -31.01
N ASP A 119 -18.56 16.23 -30.32
CA ASP A 119 -17.73 17.27 -30.91
C ASP A 119 -16.53 16.67 -31.68
N VAL A 120 -16.66 16.60 -33.00
CA VAL A 120 -15.60 16.13 -33.91
C VAL A 120 -14.33 16.98 -33.82
N GLY A 121 -14.46 18.28 -33.54
CA GLY A 121 -13.32 19.19 -33.39
C GLY A 121 -12.49 18.89 -32.14
N VAL A 122 -13.10 18.32 -31.10
CA VAL A 122 -12.41 17.86 -29.89
C VAL A 122 -11.90 16.43 -30.09
N THR A 123 -12.77 15.49 -30.46
CA THR A 123 -12.42 14.06 -30.59
C THR A 123 -11.37 13.77 -31.68
N ALA A 124 -11.25 14.61 -32.72
CA ALA A 124 -10.20 14.46 -33.73
C ALA A 124 -8.84 15.07 -33.34
N ARG A 125 -8.76 15.87 -32.25
CA ARG A 125 -7.54 16.58 -31.85
C ARG A 125 -7.03 16.23 -30.46
N VAL A 126 -7.89 15.71 -29.57
CA VAL A 126 -7.54 15.38 -28.19
C VAL A 126 -7.47 13.86 -28.04
N TRP A 127 -6.31 13.37 -27.61
CA TRP A 127 -6.14 11.95 -27.27
C TRP A 127 -6.77 11.66 -25.91
N THR A 128 -7.54 10.57 -25.83
CA THR A 128 -8.14 10.06 -24.59
C THR A 128 -7.72 8.61 -24.39
N GLY A 129 -7.46 8.21 -23.15
CA GLY A 129 -7.03 6.85 -22.82
C GLY A 129 -6.50 6.72 -21.41
N VAL A 130 -5.97 5.53 -21.11
CA VAL A 130 -5.33 5.25 -19.82
C VAL A 130 -3.84 4.98 -20.05
N VAL A 131 -2.99 5.59 -19.22
CA VAL A 131 -1.58 5.21 -19.07
C VAL A 131 -1.49 4.33 -17.82
N PRO A 132 -1.37 2.99 -17.95
CA PRO A 132 -1.21 2.12 -16.79
C PRO A 132 0.03 2.52 -15.99
N LEU A 133 -0.07 2.49 -14.67
CA LEU A 133 1.00 2.81 -13.74
C LEU A 133 1.17 1.65 -12.78
N TYR A 134 2.37 1.11 -12.71
CA TYR A 134 2.75 0.12 -11.70
C TYR A 134 4.16 0.39 -11.21
N GLU A 135 4.43 -0.03 -9.99
CA GLU A 135 5.77 -0.01 -9.41
C GLU A 135 6.43 -1.36 -9.68
N GLN A 136 7.74 -1.33 -9.89
CA GLN A 136 8.53 -2.53 -10.10
C GLN A 136 9.76 -2.47 -9.20
N PHE A 137 10.04 -3.57 -8.51
CA PHE A 137 11.35 -3.78 -7.89
C PHE A 137 12.41 -3.93 -8.99
N GLY A 138 13.52 -3.22 -8.81
CA GLY A 138 14.71 -3.35 -9.65
C GLY A 138 15.51 -4.61 -9.31
N GLU A 139 16.64 -4.78 -10.01
CA GLU A 139 17.58 -5.86 -9.74
C GLU A 139 18.21 -5.72 -8.34
N PRO A 140 18.30 -6.81 -7.55
CA PRO A 140 18.94 -6.77 -6.23
C PRO A 140 20.40 -6.32 -6.33
N VAL A 141 20.75 -5.30 -5.55
CA VAL A 141 22.13 -4.80 -5.46
C VAL A 141 22.75 -5.34 -4.15
N PRO A 142 23.91 -6.01 -4.20
CA PRO A 142 24.55 -6.53 -2.99
C PRO A 142 25.00 -5.39 -2.06
N GLY A 143 24.87 -5.62 -0.76
CA GLY A 143 25.37 -4.70 0.26
C GLY A 143 26.91 -4.67 0.32
N PRO A 144 27.50 -3.61 0.91
CA PRO A 144 28.96 -3.39 0.89
C PRO A 144 29.78 -4.44 1.67
N TYR A 145 29.14 -5.24 2.53
CA TYR A 145 29.76 -6.31 3.31
C TYR A 145 29.10 -7.68 3.02
N ASN A 146 28.35 -7.78 1.92
CA ASN A 146 27.70 -9.04 1.56
C ASN A 146 28.72 -10.04 1.00
N GLU A 147 28.87 -11.17 1.67
CA GLU A 147 29.69 -12.29 1.20
C GLU A 147 28.86 -13.41 0.55
N VAL A 148 27.53 -13.32 0.59
CA VAL A 148 26.64 -14.31 -0.04
C VAL A 148 26.59 -14.05 -1.54
N VAL A 149 27.13 -14.99 -2.32
CA VAL A 149 27.28 -14.85 -3.79
C VAL A 149 25.92 -14.73 -4.49
N GLU A 150 24.99 -15.60 -4.13
CA GLU A 150 23.68 -15.68 -4.77
C GLU A 150 22.60 -15.00 -3.95
N VAL A 151 21.74 -14.23 -4.61
CA VAL A 151 20.53 -13.70 -3.98
C VAL A 151 19.64 -14.88 -3.53
N PRO A 152 19.18 -14.96 -2.27
CA PRO A 152 18.33 -16.05 -1.84
C PRO A 152 17.06 -16.19 -2.70
N GLU A 153 16.62 -17.42 -2.95
CA GLU A 153 15.51 -17.66 -3.89
C GLU A 153 14.21 -16.99 -3.45
N HIS A 154 13.91 -16.94 -2.15
CA HIS A 154 12.72 -16.26 -1.63
C HIS A 154 12.68 -14.75 -1.98
N VAL A 155 13.85 -14.11 -2.12
CA VAL A 155 13.95 -12.71 -2.54
C VAL A 155 13.72 -12.60 -4.05
N ARG A 156 14.36 -13.46 -4.84
CA ARG A 156 14.20 -13.46 -6.31
C ARG A 156 12.77 -13.76 -6.73
N SER A 157 12.15 -14.78 -6.11
CA SER A 157 10.76 -15.15 -6.39
C SER A 157 9.81 -14.02 -6.03
N TYR A 158 9.99 -13.40 -4.85
CA TYR A 158 9.17 -12.27 -4.42
C TYR A 158 9.26 -11.08 -5.39
N VAL A 159 10.47 -10.68 -5.79
CA VAL A 159 10.67 -9.60 -6.77
C VAL A 159 9.95 -9.91 -8.08
N ARG A 160 10.17 -11.10 -8.64
CA ARG A 160 9.54 -11.54 -9.90
C ARG A 160 8.01 -11.56 -9.81
N GLU A 161 7.47 -12.14 -8.74
CA GLU A 161 6.02 -12.32 -8.54
C GLU A 161 5.31 -10.98 -8.33
N VAL A 162 5.86 -10.10 -7.48
CA VAL A 162 5.25 -8.78 -7.23
C VAL A 162 5.31 -7.91 -8.49
N ASN A 163 6.41 -7.96 -9.23
CA ASN A 163 6.55 -7.23 -10.49
C ASN A 163 5.50 -7.71 -11.52
N ALA A 164 5.36 -9.02 -11.68
CA ALA A 164 4.37 -9.61 -12.58
C ALA A 164 2.93 -9.23 -12.17
N ALA A 165 2.58 -9.42 -10.90
CA ALA A 165 1.24 -9.12 -10.39
C ALA A 165 0.89 -7.62 -10.46
N SER A 166 1.85 -6.74 -10.14
CA SER A 166 1.62 -5.28 -10.21
C SER A 166 1.38 -4.81 -11.64
N LYS A 167 2.17 -5.32 -12.59
CA LYS A 167 1.99 -5.05 -14.01
C LYS A 167 0.65 -5.57 -14.53
N GLU A 168 0.35 -6.85 -14.27
CA GLU A 168 -0.88 -7.50 -14.69
C GLU A 168 -2.11 -6.72 -14.18
N TYR A 169 -2.14 -6.37 -12.89
CA TYR A 169 -3.25 -5.61 -12.32
C TYR A 169 -3.44 -4.26 -13.02
N ALA A 170 -2.37 -3.46 -13.18
CA ALA A 170 -2.46 -2.13 -13.78
C ALA A 170 -2.93 -2.20 -15.24
N GLU A 171 -2.42 -3.16 -16.01
CA GLU A 171 -2.81 -3.37 -17.42
C GLU A 171 -4.27 -3.83 -17.57
N LEU A 172 -4.74 -4.70 -16.67
CA LEU A 172 -6.15 -5.12 -16.64
C LEU A 172 -7.07 -3.98 -16.21
N ALA A 173 -6.72 -3.27 -15.13
CA ALA A 173 -7.51 -2.15 -14.61
C ALA A 173 -7.69 -1.05 -15.67
N ALA A 174 -6.67 -0.78 -16.48
CA ALA A 174 -6.71 0.20 -17.57
C ALA A 174 -7.66 -0.16 -18.73
N ARG A 175 -8.07 -1.43 -18.84
CA ARG A 175 -8.91 -1.95 -19.94
C ARG A 175 -10.33 -2.30 -19.51
N LYS A 176 -10.66 -2.16 -18.23
CA LYS A 176 -12.03 -2.34 -17.75
C LYS A 176 -12.95 -1.27 -18.34
N ASP A 177 -14.23 -1.60 -18.45
CA ASP A 177 -15.24 -0.62 -18.85
C ASP A 177 -15.26 0.57 -17.90
N ALA A 178 -15.70 1.71 -18.41
CA ALA A 178 -15.92 2.90 -17.62
C ALA A 178 -16.83 2.58 -16.41
N PRO A 179 -16.54 3.11 -15.21
CA PRO A 179 -17.42 2.96 -14.06
C PRO A 179 -18.83 3.43 -14.41
N VAL A 180 -19.84 2.61 -14.09
CA VAL A 180 -21.24 2.98 -14.26
C VAL A 180 -21.53 4.22 -13.39
N LYS A 181 -21.93 5.33 -14.01
CA LYS A 181 -22.45 6.49 -13.28
C LYS A 181 -23.68 6.01 -12.49
N LYS A 182 -23.64 6.04 -11.16
CA LYS A 182 -24.86 5.86 -10.36
C LYS A 182 -25.80 6.98 -10.76
N ALA A 183 -27.03 6.65 -11.17
CA ALA A 183 -28.08 7.63 -11.29
C ALA A 183 -28.33 8.21 -9.88
N GLU A 184 -28.19 9.53 -9.74
CA GLU A 184 -28.61 10.27 -8.54
C GLU A 184 -30.13 10.39 -8.49
#